data_AF-A0A0J1GHW3-F1
#
_entry.id   AF-A0A0J1GHW3-F1
#
_cell.length_a   1.000
_cell.length_b   1.000
_cell.length_c   1.000
_cell.angle_alpha   90.00
_cell.angle_beta   90.00
_cell.angle_gamma   90.00
#
_symmetry.space_group_name_H-M   'P 1'
#
loop_
_entity.id
_entity.type
_entity.pdbx_description
1 polymer ?
#
loop_
_entity_poly.entity_id
_entity_poly.type
_entity_poly.pdbx_seq_one_letter_code
_entity_poly.pdbx_strand_id
1 'polypeptide(L)'
;MEKKVNVNEVFEYIDKKLIEKGVPITHRYIDAIGEVSQHFDNIPIPISPKALLPDNELGNQLCIWLNNWYTNKYGDNQKFNSDLGFFYQKIRGDLWKYRVPNFYGTCNFFINQDLSDKGKDNETNIMCMSEKMTQSYVNELSDDELSEIHSSFTNAIEVFQIFNSWSSSGLRMFSAIQADLRNVSIQLENHIPHYGQTKWSYLQCAEKIIKSWLLKSGVPDEVLKNKYRHSIHKLVNAFNKHYVQQISIKELAHIDCSADARYEDGSYSLDDIVKTQDWLFKLIISIGYSPWLSSGITKTSR
;
A
#
# COMPACT_ATOMS: atom_id res chain seq x y z
N MET A 1 -10.98 -6.24 51.83
CA MET A 1 -9.63 -5.79 51.41
C MET A 1 -9.65 -5.76 49.89
N GLU A 2 -9.95 -4.61 49.28
CA GLU A 2 -9.95 -4.49 47.83
C GLU A 2 -8.52 -4.71 47.31
N LYS A 3 -8.32 -5.72 46.46
CA LYS A 3 -7.06 -5.89 45.74
C LYS A 3 -6.88 -4.65 44.88
N LYS A 4 -5.91 -3.79 45.21
CA LYS A 4 -5.46 -2.72 44.32
C LYS A 4 -4.96 -3.39 43.04
N VAL A 5 -5.66 -3.17 41.93
CA VAL A 5 -5.23 -3.67 40.62
C VAL A 5 -4.02 -2.84 40.19
N ASN A 6 -2.89 -3.50 39.94
CA ASN A 6 -1.73 -2.85 39.32
C ASN A 6 -1.92 -2.85 37.80
N VAL A 7 -2.34 -1.71 37.26
CA VAL A 7 -2.65 -1.55 35.84
C VAL A 7 -1.45 -1.91 34.94
N ASN A 8 -0.22 -1.65 35.38
CA ASN A 8 0.98 -2.00 34.62
C ASN A 8 1.18 -3.52 34.49
N GLU A 9 0.83 -4.30 35.53
CA GLU A 9 0.89 -5.77 35.46
C GLU A 9 -0.14 -6.32 34.47
N VAL A 10 -1.32 -5.70 34.40
CA VAL A 10 -2.35 -6.04 33.42
C VAL A 10 -1.84 -5.77 32.00
N PHE A 11 -1.21 -4.61 31.77
CA PHE A 11 -0.65 -4.26 30.46
C PHE A 11 0.48 -5.20 30.03
N GLU A 12 1.41 -5.54 30.94
CA GLU A 12 2.46 -6.53 30.67
C GLU A 12 1.88 -7.91 30.34
N TYR A 13 0.87 -8.36 31.08
CA TYR A 13 0.21 -9.63 30.83
C TYR A 13 -0.46 -9.67 29.44
N ILE A 14 -1.19 -8.62 29.08
CA ILE A 14 -1.86 -8.52 27.77
C ILE A 14 -0.84 -8.44 26.64
N ASP A 15 0.20 -7.62 26.77
CA ASP A 15 1.26 -7.50 25.77
C ASP A 15 1.99 -8.84 25.56
N LYS A 16 2.31 -9.58 26.62
CA LYS A 16 2.89 -10.93 26.52
C LYS A 16 1.98 -11.89 25.74
N LYS A 17 0.67 -11.86 26.00
CA LYS A 17 -0.31 -12.65 25.25
C LYS A 17 -0.34 -12.27 23.77
N LEU A 18 -0.23 -10.98 23.43
CA LEU A 18 -0.17 -10.51 22.04
C LEU A 18 1.14 -10.91 21.34
N ILE A 19 2.27 -10.92 22.06
CA ILE A 19 3.56 -11.46 21.58
C ILE A 19 3.42 -12.95 21.27
N GLU A 20 2.85 -13.74 22.18
CA GLU A 20 2.65 -15.19 21.99
C GLU A 20 1.73 -15.51 20.80
N LYS A 21 0.75 -14.63 20.51
CA LYS A 21 -0.10 -14.69 19.32
C LYS A 21 0.60 -14.24 18.03
N GLY A 22 1.82 -13.73 18.10
CA GLY A 22 2.56 -13.22 16.94
C GLY A 22 2.08 -11.87 16.41
N VAL A 23 1.36 -11.07 17.22
CA VAL A 23 0.88 -9.75 16.81
C VAL A 23 2.08 -8.81 16.60
N PRO A 24 2.23 -8.16 15.43
CA PRO A 24 3.30 -7.18 15.18
C PRO A 24 3.20 -5.99 16.12
N ILE A 25 4.34 -5.42 16.55
CA ILE A 25 4.41 -4.27 17.47
C ILE A 25 3.47 -3.13 17.05
N THR A 26 3.40 -2.84 15.74
CA THR A 26 2.57 -1.79 15.14
C THR A 26 1.06 -1.99 15.32
N HIS A 27 0.60 -3.21 15.58
CA HIS A 27 -0.83 -3.53 15.77
C HIS A 27 -1.18 -3.81 17.24
N ARG A 28 -0.18 -4.06 18.10
CA ARG A 28 -0.40 -4.46 19.49
C ARG A 28 -1.22 -3.45 20.29
N TYR A 29 -1.00 -2.15 20.09
CA TYR A 29 -1.75 -1.13 20.83
C TYR A 29 -3.26 -1.21 20.54
N ILE A 30 -3.66 -1.39 19.28
CA ILE A 30 -5.08 -1.51 18.90
C ILE A 30 -5.69 -2.78 19.50
N ASP A 31 -5.00 -3.91 19.41
CA ASP A 31 -5.49 -5.17 19.98
C ASP A 31 -5.53 -5.11 21.51
N ALA A 32 -4.56 -4.43 22.14
CA ALA A 32 -4.50 -4.23 23.58
C ALA A 32 -5.65 -3.37 24.10
N ILE A 33 -6.12 -2.37 23.34
CA ILE A 33 -7.33 -1.60 23.71
C ILE A 33 -8.51 -2.55 23.92
N GLY A 34 -8.73 -3.50 23.01
CA GLY A 34 -9.80 -4.48 23.11
C GLY A 34 -9.63 -5.43 24.29
N GLU A 35 -8.43 -5.96 24.50
CA GLU A 35 -8.14 -6.89 25.61
C GLU A 35 -8.19 -6.19 26.99
N VAL A 36 -7.75 -4.93 27.09
CA VAL A 36 -7.87 -4.12 28.31
C VAL A 36 -9.33 -3.80 28.58
N SER A 37 -10.10 -3.39 27.56
CA SER A 37 -11.54 -3.15 27.70
C SER A 37 -12.25 -4.38 28.29
N GLN A 38 -11.98 -5.57 27.76
CA GLN A 38 -12.53 -6.83 28.27
C GLN A 38 -12.09 -7.14 29.70
N HIS A 39 -10.84 -6.81 30.07
CA HIS A 39 -10.33 -7.01 31.42
C HIS A 39 -11.03 -6.13 32.48
N PHE A 40 -11.47 -4.93 32.07
CA PHE A 40 -12.18 -3.97 32.92
C PHE A 40 -13.68 -3.92 32.54
N ASP A 41 -14.35 -5.08 32.56
CA ASP A 41 -15.81 -5.21 32.40
C ASP A 41 -16.39 -4.59 31.11
N ASN A 42 -15.66 -4.69 30.00
CA ASN A 42 -16.04 -4.15 28.69
C ASN A 42 -16.26 -2.63 28.68
N ILE A 43 -15.52 -1.89 29.52
CA ILE A 43 -15.54 -0.43 29.49
C ILE A 43 -15.07 0.08 28.13
N PRO A 44 -15.75 1.06 27.51
CA PRO A 44 -15.29 1.67 26.27
C PRO A 44 -13.95 2.38 26.47
N ILE A 45 -12.94 2.05 25.67
CA ILE A 45 -11.64 2.73 25.71
C ILE A 45 -11.45 3.47 24.36
N PRO A 46 -11.26 4.80 24.36
CA PRO A 46 -10.95 5.54 23.14
C PRO A 46 -9.67 5.01 22.48
N ILE A 47 -9.62 5.04 21.14
CA ILE A 47 -8.43 4.60 20.40
C ILE A 47 -7.27 5.58 20.58
N SER A 48 -7.56 6.87 20.82
CA SER A 48 -6.55 7.92 20.90
C SER A 48 -6.75 8.81 22.14
N PRO A 49 -5.67 9.17 22.86
CA PRO A 49 -5.75 10.11 23.97
C PRO A 49 -6.09 11.54 23.51
N LYS A 50 -6.10 11.81 22.19
CA LYS A 50 -6.50 13.11 21.61
C LYS A 50 -8.00 13.24 21.38
N ALA A 51 -8.76 12.15 21.50
CA ALA A 51 -10.19 12.10 21.23
C ALA A 51 -10.90 11.31 22.33
N LEU A 52 -10.88 11.87 23.54
CA LEU A 52 -11.50 11.27 24.72
C LEU A 52 -13.04 11.29 24.62
N LEU A 53 -13.68 10.31 25.24
CA LEU A 53 -15.14 10.19 25.22
C LEU A 53 -15.76 10.98 26.38
N PRO A 54 -16.89 11.69 26.16
CA PRO A 54 -17.62 12.33 27.25
C PRO A 54 -18.14 11.27 28.24
N ASP A 55 -18.18 11.63 29.53
CA ASP A 55 -18.72 10.80 30.61
C ASP A 55 -18.09 9.39 30.76
N ASN A 56 -16.82 9.24 30.34
CA ASN A 56 -16.10 7.96 30.34
C ASN A 56 -14.76 8.05 31.10
N GLU A 57 -14.79 8.46 32.37
CA GLU A 57 -13.59 8.78 33.15
C GLU A 57 -12.57 7.64 33.19
N LEU A 58 -12.98 6.44 33.60
CA LEU A 58 -12.09 5.28 33.70
C LEU A 58 -11.58 4.83 32.32
N GLY A 59 -12.43 4.78 31.30
CA GLY A 59 -12.02 4.40 29.95
C GLY A 59 -11.02 5.39 29.33
N ASN A 60 -11.24 6.69 29.55
CA ASN A 60 -10.30 7.74 29.16
C ASN A 60 -8.97 7.63 29.91
N GLN A 61 -9.00 7.34 31.20
CA GLN A 61 -7.79 7.16 32.01
C GLN A 61 -6.99 5.94 31.58
N LEU A 62 -7.65 4.81 31.31
CA LEU A 62 -7.04 3.60 30.75
C LEU A 62 -6.41 3.88 29.38
N CYS A 63 -7.08 4.64 28.50
CA CYS A 63 -6.52 5.05 27.20
C CYS A 63 -5.20 5.81 27.37
N ILE A 64 -5.16 6.80 28.27
CA ILE A 64 -3.96 7.60 28.55
C ILE A 64 -2.84 6.72 29.11
N TRP A 65 -3.14 5.89 30.10
CA TRP A 65 -2.14 5.00 30.72
C TRP A 65 -1.59 3.97 29.74
N LEU A 66 -2.46 3.34 28.96
CA LEU A 66 -2.08 2.33 27.98
C LEU A 66 -1.21 2.96 26.89
N ASN A 67 -1.62 4.11 26.35
CA ASN A 67 -0.85 4.84 25.35
C ASN A 67 0.55 5.18 25.89
N ASN A 68 0.65 5.75 27.11
CA ASN A 68 1.93 6.09 27.71
C ASN A 68 2.81 4.86 27.94
N TRP A 69 2.23 3.77 28.43
CA TRP A 69 2.97 2.52 28.66
C TRP A 69 3.56 1.97 27.35
N TYR A 70 2.73 1.91 26.30
CA TYR A 70 3.16 1.43 24.99
C TYR A 70 4.23 2.37 24.39
N THR A 71 4.00 3.69 24.42
CA THR A 71 4.98 4.69 23.97
C THR A 71 6.32 4.54 24.70
N ASN A 72 6.31 4.33 26.02
CA ASN A 72 7.54 4.13 26.79
C ASN A 72 8.25 2.82 26.44
N LYS A 73 7.50 1.73 26.21
CA LYS A 73 8.07 0.41 25.93
C LYS A 73 8.60 0.25 24.51
N TYR A 74 7.85 0.73 23.52
CA TYR A 74 8.11 0.47 22.11
C TYR A 74 8.50 1.72 21.31
N GLY A 75 8.20 2.92 21.82
CA GLY A 75 8.48 4.18 21.14
C GLY A 75 7.99 4.19 19.70
N ASP A 76 8.90 4.60 18.80
CA ASP A 76 8.64 4.75 17.38
C ASP A 76 8.38 3.43 16.64
N ASN A 77 8.70 2.27 17.21
CA ASN A 77 8.44 0.97 16.58
C ASN A 77 6.94 0.64 16.47
N GLN A 78 6.08 1.42 17.12
CA GLN A 78 4.63 1.31 16.99
C GLN A 78 4.07 2.03 15.77
N LYS A 79 4.85 2.94 15.17
CA LYS A 79 4.37 3.73 14.04
C LYS A 79 3.98 2.80 12.90
N PHE A 80 2.70 2.85 12.55
CA PHE A 80 2.14 2.11 11.43
C PHE A 80 1.95 3.07 10.25
N ASN A 81 2.40 2.68 9.07
CA ASN A 81 2.04 3.38 7.85
C ASN A 81 0.69 2.88 7.35
N SER A 82 -0.32 3.76 7.39
CA SER A 82 -1.68 3.50 6.92
C SER A 82 -1.95 3.93 5.48
N ASP A 83 -0.94 4.38 4.72
CA ASP A 83 -1.07 4.76 3.32
C ASP A 83 -1.60 3.59 2.47
N LEU A 84 -2.33 3.92 1.40
CA LEU A 84 -2.75 2.93 0.41
C LEU A 84 -1.57 2.44 -0.44
N GLY A 85 -0.57 3.29 -0.63
CA GLY A 85 0.59 2.98 -1.46
C GLY A 85 1.53 4.16 -1.62
N PHE A 86 2.30 4.13 -2.71
CA PHE A 86 3.26 5.16 -3.07
C PHE A 86 3.47 5.16 -4.59
N PHE A 87 3.98 6.26 -5.12
CA PHE A 87 4.51 6.32 -6.48
C PHE A 87 5.78 7.17 -6.52
N TYR A 88 6.54 7.01 -7.59
CA TYR A 88 7.71 7.82 -7.87
C TYR A 88 7.44 8.74 -9.06
N GLN A 89 7.79 10.02 -8.90
CA GLN A 89 7.75 11.04 -9.94
C GLN A 89 9.18 11.45 -10.28
N LYS A 90 9.55 11.44 -11.56
CA LYS A 90 10.80 12.04 -12.01
C LYS A 90 10.64 13.55 -12.09
N ILE A 91 11.53 14.30 -11.44
CA ILE A 91 11.59 15.77 -11.55
C ILE A 91 13.05 16.14 -11.73
N ARG A 92 13.36 16.82 -12.84
CA ARG A 92 14.72 17.32 -13.18
C ARG A 92 15.85 16.29 -13.09
N GLY A 93 15.53 15.00 -13.31
CA GLY A 93 16.51 13.92 -13.30
C GLY A 93 16.52 13.07 -12.02
N ASP A 94 15.82 13.49 -10.97
CA ASP A 94 15.74 12.76 -9.70
C ASP A 94 14.37 12.12 -9.49
N LEU A 95 14.32 11.02 -8.73
CA LEU A 95 13.06 10.41 -8.30
C LEU A 95 12.61 10.95 -6.95
N TRP A 96 11.36 11.41 -6.93
CA TRP A 96 10.67 11.83 -5.73
C TRP A 96 9.58 10.83 -5.40
N LYS A 97 9.64 10.27 -4.19
CA LYS A 97 8.61 9.38 -3.68
C LYS A 97 7.46 10.19 -3.09
N TYR A 98 6.26 9.92 -3.58
CA TYR A 98 5.01 10.44 -3.03
C TYR A 98 4.24 9.34 -2.34
N ARG A 99 3.76 9.63 -1.14
CA ARG A 99 2.84 8.79 -0.39
C ARG A 99 1.43 8.92 -0.97
N VAL A 100 0.69 7.81 -1.03
CA VAL A 100 -0.73 7.80 -1.43
C VAL A 100 -1.55 7.54 -0.18
N PRO A 101 -2.13 8.58 0.46
CA PRO A 101 -2.76 8.43 1.76
C PRO A 101 -4.04 7.60 1.67
N ASN A 102 -4.36 6.91 2.75
CA ASN A 102 -5.68 6.33 2.94
C ASN A 102 -6.61 7.35 3.60
N PHE A 103 -7.84 7.43 3.11
CA PHE A 103 -8.87 8.36 3.61
C PHE A 103 -10.25 7.74 3.47
N TYR A 104 -11.18 8.18 4.31
CA TYR A 104 -12.58 7.75 4.29
C TYR A 104 -13.47 8.92 3.87
N GLY A 105 -14.40 8.68 2.95
CA GLY A 105 -15.26 9.72 2.39
C GLY A 105 -14.57 10.51 1.29
N THR A 106 -14.77 11.83 1.27
CA THR A 106 -14.23 12.73 0.25
C THR A 106 -13.01 13.47 0.77
N CYS A 107 -11.89 13.39 0.05
CA CYS A 107 -10.70 14.20 0.29
C CYS A 107 -10.48 15.16 -0.89
N ASN A 108 -10.25 16.44 -0.62
CA ASN A 108 -9.93 17.45 -1.61
C ASN A 108 -8.41 17.60 -1.71
N PHE A 109 -7.83 17.01 -2.75
CA PHE A 109 -6.40 17.16 -3.01
C PHE A 109 -6.16 18.45 -3.80
N PHE A 110 -5.24 19.26 -3.31
CA PHE A 110 -4.82 20.48 -3.99
C PHE A 110 -3.30 20.54 -4.07
N ILE A 111 -2.78 21.44 -4.91
CA ILE A 111 -1.34 21.67 -5.05
C ILE A 111 -1.01 23.09 -4.60
N ASN A 112 -0.14 23.20 -3.61
CA ASN A 112 0.40 24.48 -3.14
C ASN A 112 1.89 24.30 -2.84
N GLN A 113 2.71 25.23 -3.30
CA GLN A 113 4.16 25.20 -3.09
C GLN A 113 4.54 25.50 -1.63
N ASP A 114 3.68 26.14 -0.84
CA ASP A 114 3.89 26.31 0.60
C ASP A 114 3.70 24.97 1.34
N LEU A 115 4.81 24.34 1.77
CA LEU A 115 4.79 23.07 2.49
C LEU A 115 4.30 23.19 3.93
N SER A 116 4.16 24.42 4.45
CA SER A 116 3.51 24.64 5.75
C SER A 116 1.99 24.53 5.66
N ASP A 117 1.42 24.74 4.46
CA ASP A 117 0.02 24.50 4.16
C ASP A 117 -0.22 23.02 3.87
N LYS A 118 -0.66 22.29 4.90
CA LYS A 118 -1.00 20.85 4.80
C LYS A 118 -2.44 20.61 4.34
N GLY A 119 -3.24 21.66 4.17
CA GLY A 119 -4.69 21.56 4.07
C GLY A 119 -5.38 21.54 5.44
N LYS A 120 -6.70 21.76 5.43
CA LYS A 120 -7.58 21.72 6.61
C LYS A 120 -8.71 20.73 6.38
N ASP A 121 -9.27 20.21 7.47
CA ASP A 121 -10.42 19.30 7.44
C ASP A 121 -10.23 18.11 6.49
N ASN A 122 -10.91 18.13 5.34
CA ASN A 122 -10.84 17.10 4.32
C ASN A 122 -9.91 17.44 3.16
N GLU A 123 -9.09 18.48 3.28
CA GLU A 123 -8.15 18.90 2.26
C GLU A 123 -6.74 18.34 2.53
N THR A 124 -5.97 18.14 1.48
CA THR A 124 -4.58 17.69 1.59
C THR A 124 -3.75 18.29 0.46
N ASN A 125 -2.67 18.97 0.84
CA ASN A 125 -1.68 19.46 -0.13
C ASN A 125 -0.82 18.30 -0.64
N ILE A 126 -0.85 18.06 -1.95
CA ILE A 126 -0.09 17.00 -2.63
C ILE A 126 1.41 17.17 -2.41
N MET A 127 1.92 18.40 -2.35
CA MET A 127 3.36 18.65 -2.17
C MET A 127 3.88 18.13 -0.82
N CYS A 128 3.02 18.09 0.21
CA CYS A 128 3.36 17.53 1.52
C CYS A 128 3.46 15.99 1.52
N MET A 129 3.05 15.31 0.44
CA MET A 129 3.09 13.85 0.35
C MET A 129 4.47 13.30 -0.02
N SER A 130 5.41 14.17 -0.42
CA SER A 130 6.82 13.83 -0.63
C SER A 130 7.67 14.33 0.54
N GLU A 131 7.92 13.45 1.51
CA GLU A 131 8.54 13.82 2.80
C GLU A 131 9.94 14.42 2.69
N LYS A 132 10.66 14.13 1.60
CA LYS A 132 12.06 14.55 1.39
C LYS A 132 12.18 15.87 0.64
N MET A 133 11.09 16.41 0.08
CA MET A 133 11.11 17.70 -0.62
C MET A 133 11.30 18.86 0.37
N THR A 134 12.17 19.79 0.01
CA THR A 134 12.39 21.01 0.80
C THR A 134 11.57 22.17 0.25
N GLN A 135 11.26 23.14 1.12
CA GLN A 135 10.57 24.36 0.69
C GLN A 135 11.32 25.09 -0.43
N SER A 136 12.66 25.12 -0.34
CA SER A 136 13.50 25.74 -1.37
C SER A 136 13.34 25.04 -2.72
N TYR A 137 13.32 23.71 -2.75
CA TYR A 137 13.15 22.96 -4.00
C TYR A 137 11.74 23.16 -4.58
N VAL A 138 10.72 23.10 -3.74
CA VAL A 138 9.32 23.22 -4.17
C VAL A 138 9.02 24.60 -4.73
N ASN A 139 9.60 25.67 -4.17
CA ASN A 139 9.47 27.04 -4.68
C ASN A 139 10.02 27.22 -6.10
N GLU A 140 10.91 26.34 -6.56
CA GLU A 140 11.51 26.43 -7.90
C GLU A 140 10.74 25.64 -8.95
N LEU A 141 9.74 24.84 -8.57
CA LEU A 141 8.96 24.04 -9.51
C LEU A 141 8.14 24.95 -10.45
N SER A 142 8.13 24.59 -11.73
CA SER A 142 7.29 25.27 -12.72
C SER A 142 5.83 24.78 -12.65
N ASP A 143 4.91 25.57 -13.22
CA ASP A 143 3.50 25.18 -13.32
C ASP A 143 3.32 23.85 -14.09
N ASP A 144 4.15 23.58 -15.09
CA ASP A 144 4.15 22.32 -15.84
C ASP A 144 4.56 21.14 -14.94
N GLU A 145 5.63 21.29 -14.16
CA GLU A 145 6.08 20.26 -13.20
C GLU A 145 5.01 20.00 -12.13
N LEU A 146 4.37 21.05 -11.62
CA LEU A 146 3.27 20.95 -10.67
C LEU A 146 2.05 20.23 -11.27
N SER A 147 1.68 20.56 -12.51
CA SER A 147 0.60 19.90 -13.24
C SER A 147 0.88 18.41 -13.46
N GLU A 148 2.12 18.05 -13.82
CA GLU A 148 2.55 16.65 -13.95
C GLU A 148 2.44 15.90 -12.62
N ILE A 149 2.93 16.49 -11.52
CA ILE A 149 2.80 15.91 -10.17
C ILE A 149 1.33 15.67 -9.82
N HIS A 150 0.47 16.67 -10.04
CA HIS A 150 -0.96 16.56 -9.74
C HIS A 150 -1.63 15.42 -10.54
N SER A 151 -1.31 15.32 -11.84
CA SER A 151 -1.82 14.27 -12.72
C SER A 151 -1.37 12.88 -12.26
N SER A 152 -0.07 12.70 -11.99
CA SER A 152 0.49 11.45 -11.48
C SER A 152 -0.10 11.05 -10.13
N PHE A 153 -0.31 12.03 -9.23
CA PHE A 153 -0.91 11.80 -7.92
C PHE A 153 -2.36 11.33 -8.05
N THR A 154 -3.16 12.00 -8.87
CA THR A 154 -4.57 11.64 -9.12
C THR A 154 -4.67 10.21 -9.67
N ASN A 155 -3.82 9.88 -10.64
CA ASN A 155 -3.73 8.53 -11.20
C ASN A 155 -3.34 7.49 -10.14
N ALA A 156 -2.38 7.81 -9.28
CA ALA A 156 -1.94 6.92 -8.20
C ALA A 156 -3.06 6.67 -7.16
N ILE A 157 -3.86 7.69 -6.82
CA ILE A 157 -5.02 7.53 -5.92
C ILE A 157 -5.98 6.48 -6.48
N GLU A 158 -6.37 6.59 -7.74
CA GLU A 158 -7.27 5.62 -8.38
C GLU A 158 -6.66 4.20 -8.39
N VAL A 159 -5.39 4.09 -8.78
CA VAL A 159 -4.65 2.81 -8.80
C VAL A 159 -4.70 2.13 -7.44
N PHE A 160 -4.35 2.85 -6.37
CA PHE A 160 -4.26 2.25 -5.05
C PHE A 160 -5.63 2.04 -4.38
N GLN A 161 -6.66 2.81 -4.74
CA GLN A 161 -8.03 2.50 -4.35
C GLN A 161 -8.51 1.19 -4.98
N ILE A 162 -8.29 1.01 -6.30
CA ILE A 162 -8.60 -0.24 -7.00
C ILE A 162 -7.80 -1.39 -6.37
N PHE A 163 -6.48 -1.24 -6.26
CA PHE A 163 -5.60 -2.25 -5.71
C PHE A 163 -6.01 -2.67 -4.30
N ASN A 164 -6.29 -1.71 -3.42
CA ASN A 164 -6.71 -1.99 -2.05
C ASN A 164 -8.06 -2.72 -1.99
N SER A 165 -9.00 -2.41 -2.90
CA SER A 165 -10.29 -3.12 -2.98
C SER A 165 -10.14 -4.63 -3.24
N TRP A 166 -9.06 -5.03 -3.91
CA TRP A 166 -8.80 -6.45 -4.21
C TRP A 166 -8.50 -7.27 -2.97
N SER A 167 -7.97 -6.64 -1.91
CA SER A 167 -7.75 -7.29 -0.60
C SER A 167 -9.07 -7.80 -0.02
N SER A 168 -10.08 -6.93 0.03
CA SER A 168 -11.44 -7.24 0.49
C SER A 168 -12.15 -8.25 -0.41
N SER A 169 -11.79 -8.30 -1.70
CA SER A 169 -12.34 -9.26 -2.66
C SER A 169 -11.74 -10.67 -2.58
N GLY A 170 -10.80 -10.90 -1.66
CA GLY A 170 -10.10 -12.17 -1.48
C GLY A 170 -9.25 -12.56 -2.68
N LEU A 171 -8.65 -11.59 -3.39
CA LEU A 171 -7.79 -11.89 -4.54
C LEU A 171 -6.61 -12.76 -4.09
N ARG A 172 -6.37 -13.87 -4.81
CA ARG A 172 -5.25 -14.77 -4.50
C ARG A 172 -3.93 -13.99 -4.59
N MET A 173 -2.89 -14.48 -3.91
CA MET A 173 -1.53 -13.91 -3.95
C MET A 173 -1.40 -12.44 -3.53
N PHE A 174 -2.44 -11.81 -2.96
CA PHE A 174 -2.44 -10.38 -2.62
C PHE A 174 -1.28 -10.00 -1.70
N SER A 175 -1.00 -10.79 -0.66
CA SER A 175 0.14 -10.57 0.24
C SER A 175 1.50 -10.64 -0.47
N ALA A 176 1.64 -11.49 -1.47
CA ALA A 176 2.85 -11.59 -2.28
C ALA A 176 3.00 -10.40 -3.22
N ILE A 177 1.90 -9.91 -3.82
CA ILE A 177 1.90 -8.69 -4.63
C ILE A 177 2.32 -7.49 -3.78
N GLN A 178 1.77 -7.36 -2.57
CA GLN A 178 2.18 -6.31 -1.63
C GLN A 178 3.65 -6.41 -1.23
N ALA A 179 4.18 -7.63 -1.08
CA ALA A 179 5.59 -7.83 -0.77
C ALA A 179 6.50 -7.38 -1.93
N ASP A 180 6.14 -7.69 -3.17
CA ASP A 180 6.87 -7.22 -4.36
C ASP A 180 6.82 -5.69 -4.48
N LEU A 181 5.65 -5.06 -4.27
CA LEU A 181 5.54 -3.60 -4.24
C LEU A 181 6.40 -2.98 -3.13
N ARG A 182 6.39 -3.53 -1.91
CA ARG A 182 7.29 -3.03 -0.85
C ARG A 182 8.77 -3.14 -1.24
N ASN A 183 9.14 -4.19 -1.96
CA ASN A 183 10.51 -4.34 -2.42
C ASN A 183 10.91 -3.23 -3.40
N VAL A 184 10.00 -2.71 -4.25
CA VAL A 184 10.29 -1.54 -5.11
C VAL A 184 10.83 -0.37 -4.28
N SER A 185 10.15 -0.01 -3.19
CA SER A 185 10.62 1.09 -2.33
C SER A 185 11.96 0.80 -1.69
N ILE A 186 12.16 -0.42 -1.17
CA ILE A 186 13.44 -0.83 -0.57
C ILE A 186 14.59 -0.64 -1.57
N GLN A 187 14.40 -1.03 -2.83
CA GLN A 187 15.46 -0.99 -3.84
C GLN A 187 15.73 0.40 -4.40
N LEU A 188 14.71 1.27 -4.47
CA LEU A 188 14.87 2.65 -4.95
C LEU A 188 15.35 3.62 -3.86
N GLU A 189 15.07 3.34 -2.58
CA GLU A 189 15.45 4.21 -1.47
C GLU A 189 16.79 3.84 -0.82
N ASN A 190 17.46 2.80 -1.33
CA ASN A 190 18.85 2.54 -0.99
C ASN A 190 19.76 3.68 -1.43
N HIS A 191 20.91 3.83 -0.77
CA HIS A 191 21.91 4.85 -1.12
C HIS A 191 22.35 4.75 -2.61
N ILE A 192 22.42 3.51 -3.11
CA ILE A 192 22.61 3.21 -4.53
C ILE A 192 21.35 2.46 -4.99
N PRO A 193 20.47 3.10 -5.76
CA PRO A 193 19.25 2.45 -6.25
C PRO A 193 19.56 1.24 -7.15
N HIS A 194 18.87 0.13 -6.91
CA HIS A 194 18.99 -1.06 -7.76
C HIS A 194 17.85 -1.12 -8.77
N TYR A 195 18.04 -0.45 -9.92
CA TYR A 195 16.99 -0.33 -10.94
C TYR A 195 16.56 -1.68 -11.55
N GLY A 196 17.51 -2.59 -11.83
CA GLY A 196 17.17 -3.92 -12.35
C GLY A 196 16.27 -4.75 -11.41
N GLN A 197 16.61 -4.82 -10.12
CA GLN A 197 15.78 -5.47 -9.10
C GLN A 197 14.44 -4.74 -8.90
N THR A 198 14.41 -3.42 -9.05
CA THR A 198 13.16 -2.63 -9.00
C THR A 198 12.23 -3.02 -10.16
N LYS A 199 12.73 -3.03 -11.40
CA LYS A 199 11.97 -3.44 -12.58
C LYS A 199 11.46 -4.88 -12.44
N TRP A 200 12.32 -5.78 -11.97
CA TRP A 200 11.93 -7.16 -11.67
C TRP A 200 10.79 -7.24 -10.65
N SER A 201 10.82 -6.41 -9.60
CA SER A 201 9.78 -6.39 -8.57
C SER A 201 8.43 -5.93 -9.13
N TYR A 202 8.43 -4.92 -10.01
CA TYR A 202 7.22 -4.51 -10.72
C TYR A 202 6.68 -5.60 -11.67
N LEU A 203 7.56 -6.29 -12.42
CA LEU A 203 7.17 -7.44 -13.26
C LEU A 203 6.51 -8.54 -12.42
N GLN A 204 7.09 -8.84 -11.26
CA GLN A 204 6.53 -9.81 -10.32
C GLN A 204 5.15 -9.37 -9.80
N CYS A 205 4.94 -8.09 -9.52
CA CYS A 205 3.62 -7.55 -9.19
C CYS A 205 2.62 -7.83 -10.32
N ALA A 206 2.96 -7.42 -11.54
CA ALA A 206 2.11 -7.57 -12.72
C ALA A 206 1.74 -9.04 -12.98
N GLU A 207 2.72 -9.94 -12.95
CA GLU A 207 2.51 -11.37 -13.12
C GLU A 207 1.50 -11.92 -12.10
N LYS A 208 1.72 -11.60 -10.82
CA LYS A 208 0.90 -12.13 -9.73
C LYS A 208 -0.51 -11.55 -9.76
N ILE A 209 -0.69 -10.28 -10.12
CA ILE A 209 -2.02 -9.68 -10.34
C ILE A 209 -2.77 -10.45 -11.42
N ILE A 210 -2.16 -10.63 -12.60
CA ILE A 210 -2.82 -11.28 -13.73
C ILE A 210 -3.12 -12.75 -13.44
N LYS A 211 -2.17 -13.49 -12.86
CA LYS A 211 -2.37 -14.89 -12.43
C LYS A 211 -3.52 -15.00 -11.45
N SER A 212 -3.64 -14.08 -10.50
CA SER A 212 -4.69 -14.12 -9.48
C SER A 212 -6.08 -13.90 -10.08
N TRP A 213 -6.21 -13.00 -11.04
CA TRP A 213 -7.45 -12.84 -11.80
C TRP A 213 -7.74 -14.06 -12.68
N LEU A 214 -6.76 -14.62 -13.40
CA LEU A 214 -6.97 -15.85 -14.17
C LEU A 214 -7.42 -17.04 -13.29
N LEU A 215 -6.89 -17.18 -12.08
CA LEU A 215 -7.38 -18.19 -11.12
C LEU A 215 -8.83 -17.92 -10.73
N LYS A 216 -9.20 -16.65 -10.54
CA LYS A 216 -10.56 -16.22 -10.19
C LYS A 216 -11.55 -16.46 -11.35
N SER A 217 -11.12 -16.36 -12.61
CA SER A 217 -11.94 -16.77 -13.76
C SER A 217 -12.10 -18.29 -13.90
N GLY A 218 -11.33 -19.07 -13.15
CA GLY A 218 -11.38 -20.53 -13.15
C GLY A 218 -10.30 -21.21 -14.00
N VAL A 219 -9.28 -20.47 -14.46
CA VAL A 219 -8.10 -21.10 -15.06
C VAL A 219 -7.38 -21.93 -13.99
N PRO A 220 -7.13 -23.24 -14.22
CA PRO A 220 -6.45 -24.07 -13.26
C PRO A 220 -5.00 -23.63 -13.01
N ASP A 221 -4.51 -23.82 -11.78
CA ASP A 221 -3.15 -23.49 -11.37
C ASP A 221 -2.09 -24.20 -12.23
N GLU A 222 -2.34 -25.46 -12.61
CA GLU A 222 -1.48 -26.23 -13.51
C GLU A 222 -1.34 -25.60 -14.89
N VAL A 223 -2.42 -25.01 -15.42
CA VAL A 223 -2.38 -24.29 -16.70
C VAL A 223 -1.52 -23.05 -16.57
N LEU A 224 -1.64 -22.32 -15.46
CA LEU A 224 -0.77 -21.16 -15.20
C LEU A 224 0.71 -21.56 -15.15
N LYS A 225 1.04 -22.63 -14.42
CA LYS A 225 2.41 -23.13 -14.26
C LYS A 225 3.00 -23.68 -15.55
N ASN A 226 2.25 -24.46 -16.31
CA ASN A 226 2.79 -25.19 -17.46
C ASN A 226 2.75 -24.38 -18.76
N LYS A 227 1.61 -23.71 -19.03
CA LYS A 227 1.34 -23.04 -20.32
C LYS A 227 1.85 -21.61 -20.35
N TYR A 228 1.54 -20.84 -19.30
CA TYR A 228 1.84 -19.40 -19.26
C TYR A 228 3.17 -19.10 -18.55
N ARG A 229 3.53 -19.90 -17.53
CA ARG A 229 4.77 -19.77 -16.75
C ARG A 229 4.95 -18.34 -16.21
N HIS A 230 6.06 -17.70 -16.55
CA HIS A 230 6.44 -16.34 -16.15
C HIS A 230 6.43 -15.37 -17.34
N SER A 231 5.78 -15.73 -18.45
CA SER A 231 5.73 -14.85 -19.62
C SER A 231 4.59 -13.85 -19.47
N ILE A 232 4.92 -12.57 -19.22
CA ILE A 232 3.93 -11.50 -19.11
C ILE A 232 3.08 -11.38 -20.38
N HIS A 233 3.70 -11.53 -21.55
CA HIS A 233 3.03 -11.58 -22.86
C HIS A 233 1.94 -12.65 -22.92
N LYS A 234 2.24 -13.87 -22.47
CA LYS A 234 1.27 -14.98 -22.47
C LYS A 234 0.15 -14.74 -21.45
N LEU A 235 0.48 -14.17 -20.30
CA LEU A 235 -0.48 -13.88 -19.23
C LEU A 235 -1.47 -12.79 -19.64
N VAL A 236 -0.99 -11.68 -20.23
CA VAL A 236 -1.85 -10.61 -20.76
C VAL A 236 -2.80 -11.14 -21.84
N ASN A 237 -2.26 -11.91 -22.79
CA ASN A 237 -3.10 -12.53 -23.83
C ASN A 237 -4.14 -13.50 -23.25
N ALA A 238 -3.81 -14.21 -22.16
CA ALA A 238 -4.79 -15.05 -21.47
C ALA A 238 -5.85 -14.20 -20.77
N PHE A 239 -5.46 -13.13 -20.06
CA PHE A 239 -6.39 -12.22 -19.41
C PHE A 239 -7.42 -11.66 -20.40
N ASN A 240 -6.93 -11.12 -21.51
CA ASN A 240 -7.74 -10.50 -22.57
C ASN A 240 -8.73 -11.46 -23.24
N LYS A 241 -8.45 -12.76 -23.21
CA LYS A 241 -9.39 -13.80 -23.66
C LYS A 241 -10.47 -14.09 -22.62
N HIS A 242 -10.13 -13.96 -21.34
CA HIS A 242 -10.99 -14.35 -20.23
C HIS A 242 -11.93 -13.25 -19.75
N TYR A 243 -11.54 -11.99 -19.93
CA TYR A 243 -12.23 -10.83 -19.39
C TYR A 243 -12.64 -9.85 -20.50
N VAL A 244 -13.73 -9.12 -20.25
CA VAL A 244 -14.21 -8.02 -21.09
C VAL A 244 -13.17 -6.89 -21.09
N GLN A 245 -12.67 -6.55 -19.91
CA GLN A 245 -11.54 -5.63 -19.73
C GLN A 245 -10.32 -6.14 -20.51
N GLN A 246 -9.64 -5.20 -21.15
CA GLN A 246 -8.47 -5.49 -21.96
C GLN A 246 -7.26 -4.79 -21.37
N ILE A 247 -6.21 -5.58 -21.10
CA ILE A 247 -4.90 -5.06 -20.77
C ILE A 247 -4.17 -4.79 -22.10
N SER A 248 -3.57 -3.60 -22.22
CA SER A 248 -2.79 -3.25 -23.40
C SER A 248 -1.59 -4.18 -23.57
N ILE A 249 -1.45 -4.76 -24.77
CA ILE A 249 -0.24 -5.46 -25.19
C ILE A 249 0.82 -4.52 -25.75
N LYS A 250 0.47 -3.25 -25.98
CA LYS A 250 1.45 -2.24 -26.37
C LYS A 250 2.37 -1.98 -25.19
N GLU A 251 3.62 -1.66 -25.49
CA GLU A 251 4.60 -1.22 -24.47
C GLU A 251 4.94 -2.28 -23.41
N LEU A 252 4.65 -3.57 -23.65
CA LEU A 252 5.02 -4.67 -22.73
C LEU A 252 6.52 -4.70 -22.43
N ALA A 253 7.36 -4.22 -23.34
CA ALA A 253 8.80 -4.07 -23.12
C ALA A 253 9.15 -3.16 -21.92
N HIS A 254 8.25 -2.25 -21.53
CA HIS A 254 8.44 -1.40 -20.35
C HIS A 254 8.37 -2.20 -19.05
N ILE A 255 7.58 -3.27 -18.97
CA ILE A 255 7.49 -4.11 -17.77
C ILE A 255 8.34 -5.38 -17.87
N ASP A 256 8.53 -5.91 -19.08
CA ASP A 256 9.23 -7.18 -19.30
C ASP A 256 10.73 -7.06 -19.02
N CYS A 257 11.29 -8.02 -18.31
CA CYS A 257 12.72 -8.17 -18.06
C CYS A 257 13.06 -9.64 -17.73
N SER A 258 14.31 -10.04 -18.00
CA SER A 258 14.79 -11.37 -17.61
C SER A 258 15.05 -11.44 -16.10
N ALA A 259 15.13 -12.66 -15.58
CA ALA A 259 15.50 -12.91 -14.19
C ALA A 259 16.92 -12.40 -13.85
N ASP A 260 17.75 -12.14 -14.86
CA ASP A 260 19.13 -11.65 -14.72
C ASP A 260 19.19 -10.15 -14.40
N ALA A 261 18.08 -9.41 -14.60
CA ALA A 261 17.98 -8.01 -14.18
C ALA A 261 18.28 -7.80 -12.68
N ARG A 262 18.20 -8.86 -11.88
CA ARG A 262 18.50 -8.88 -10.45
C ARG A 262 19.99 -8.92 -10.13
N TYR A 263 20.83 -9.32 -11.09
CA TYR A 263 22.27 -9.55 -10.89
C TYR A 263 23.11 -8.49 -11.62
N GLU A 264 22.55 -7.28 -11.78
CA GLU A 264 23.19 -6.10 -12.41
C GLU A 264 23.52 -6.24 -13.91
N ASP A 265 23.14 -7.34 -14.56
CA ASP A 265 23.38 -7.60 -16.00
C ASP A 265 22.49 -6.78 -16.96
N GLY A 266 21.88 -5.70 -16.47
CA GLY A 266 21.04 -4.80 -17.27
C GLY A 266 21.21 -3.35 -16.86
N SER A 267 21.65 -2.50 -17.78
CA SER A 267 21.70 -1.05 -17.63
C SER A 267 20.29 -0.47 -17.68
N TYR A 268 19.53 -0.63 -16.60
CA TYR A 268 18.23 0.04 -16.45
C TYR A 268 18.45 1.44 -15.90
N SER A 269 17.72 2.39 -16.46
CA SER A 269 17.73 3.79 -16.05
C SER A 269 16.53 4.10 -15.16
N LEU A 270 16.57 5.28 -14.55
CA LEU A 270 15.44 5.87 -13.86
C LEU A 270 14.20 5.97 -14.77
N ASP A 271 14.38 6.34 -16.04
CA ASP A 271 13.28 6.44 -17.01
C ASP A 271 12.62 5.09 -17.30
N ASP A 272 13.39 4.01 -17.26
CA ASP A 272 12.84 2.67 -17.39
C ASP A 272 11.93 2.35 -16.19
N ILE A 273 12.30 2.77 -14.98
CA ILE A 273 11.51 2.54 -13.77
C ILE A 273 10.20 3.31 -13.80
N VAL A 274 10.20 4.58 -14.22
CA VAL A 274 8.98 5.38 -14.36
C VAL A 274 8.03 4.74 -15.38
N LYS A 275 8.54 4.37 -16.56
CA LYS A 275 7.74 3.67 -17.59
C LYS A 275 7.21 2.32 -17.09
N THR A 276 7.99 1.60 -16.29
CA THR A 276 7.58 0.34 -15.67
C THR A 276 6.41 0.55 -14.70
N GLN A 277 6.51 1.56 -13.83
CA GLN A 277 5.47 1.95 -12.88
C GLN A 277 4.19 2.35 -13.63
N ASP A 278 4.31 3.22 -14.63
CA ASP A 278 3.17 3.71 -15.40
C ASP A 278 2.46 2.57 -16.12
N TRP A 279 3.20 1.60 -16.66
CA TRP A 279 2.62 0.41 -17.27
C TRP A 279 1.84 -0.43 -16.25
N LEU A 280 2.40 -0.65 -15.05
CA LEU A 280 1.70 -1.37 -13.99
C LEU A 280 0.43 -0.63 -13.53
N PHE A 281 0.49 0.70 -13.42
CA PHE A 281 -0.66 1.52 -13.04
C PHE A 281 -1.76 1.44 -14.08
N LYS A 282 -1.41 1.57 -15.37
CA LYS A 282 -2.34 1.35 -16.49
C LYS A 282 -2.96 -0.05 -16.45
N LEU A 283 -2.19 -1.10 -16.11
CA LEU A 283 -2.71 -2.44 -15.93
C LEU A 283 -3.76 -2.50 -14.82
N ILE A 284 -3.49 -1.91 -13.66
CA ILE A 284 -4.42 -1.92 -12.51
C ILE A 284 -5.72 -1.20 -12.87
N ILE A 285 -5.63 -0.02 -13.48
CA ILE A 285 -6.79 0.75 -13.94
C ILE A 285 -7.59 -0.01 -15.01
N SER A 286 -6.91 -0.63 -15.97
CA SER A 286 -7.56 -1.41 -17.05
C SER A 286 -8.36 -2.59 -16.49
N ILE A 287 -7.88 -3.22 -15.42
CA ILE A 287 -8.60 -4.30 -14.73
C ILE A 287 -9.79 -3.75 -13.94
N GLY A 288 -9.60 -2.61 -13.25
CA GLY A 288 -10.59 -2.00 -12.39
C GLY A 288 -10.86 -2.76 -11.10
N TYR A 289 -11.92 -2.40 -10.39
CA TYR A 289 -12.31 -3.00 -9.11
C TYR A 289 -12.59 -4.51 -9.21
N SER A 290 -13.25 -4.94 -10.29
CA SER A 290 -13.48 -6.35 -10.60
C SER A 290 -13.81 -6.50 -12.09
N PRO A 291 -12.98 -7.18 -12.89
CA PRO A 291 -13.25 -7.40 -14.29
C PRO A 291 -14.38 -8.43 -14.52
N TRP A 292 -15.13 -8.27 -15.61
CA TRP A 292 -16.23 -9.13 -16.00
C TRP A 292 -15.78 -10.23 -16.96
N LEU A 293 -16.27 -11.45 -16.76
CA LEU A 293 -15.96 -12.56 -17.67
C LEU A 293 -16.53 -12.31 -19.06
N SER A 294 -15.75 -12.63 -20.08
CA SER A 294 -16.23 -12.64 -21.47
C SER A 294 -17.34 -13.68 -21.64
N SER A 295 -18.36 -13.34 -22.43
CA SER A 295 -19.63 -14.08 -22.61
C SER A 295 -19.52 -15.50 -23.23
N GLY A 296 -18.30 -16.05 -23.35
CA GLY A 296 -18.04 -17.43 -23.79
C GLY A 296 -17.46 -18.35 -22.70
N ILE A 297 -17.36 -17.90 -21.45
CA ILE A 297 -16.66 -18.60 -20.34
C ILE A 297 -17.62 -18.88 -19.17
N THR A 298 -18.91 -19.01 -19.44
CA THR A 298 -19.85 -19.60 -18.48
C THR A 298 -19.52 -21.08 -18.31
N LYS A 299 -19.01 -21.42 -17.12
CA LYS A 299 -18.60 -22.77 -16.73
C LYS A 299 -19.74 -23.78 -16.91
N THR A 300 -19.42 -24.86 -17.61
CA THR A 300 -19.87 -26.20 -17.24
C THR A 300 -19.46 -26.48 -15.79
N SER A 301 -20.38 -26.28 -14.85
CA SER A 301 -20.32 -26.86 -13.52
C SER A 301 -21.09 -28.17 -13.51
N ARG A 302 -20.38 -29.29 -13.33
CA ARG A 302 -20.88 -30.50 -12.68
C ARG A 302 -19.98 -30.77 -11.48
#